data_AF-A0A0T7BQT5-F1
#
_entry.id   AF-A0A0T7BQT5-F1
#
_cell.length_a   1.000
_cell.length_b   1.000
_cell.length_c   1.000
_cell.angle_alpha   90.00
_cell.angle_beta   90.00
_cell.angle_gamma   90.00
#
_symmetry.space_group_name_H-M   'P 1'
#
loop_
_entity.id
_entity.type
_entity.pdbx_description
1 polymer ?
#
loop_
_entity_poly.entity_id
_entity_poly.type
_entity_poly.pdbx_seq_one_letter_code
_entity_poly.pdbx_strand_id
1 'polypeptide(L)'
;MTRQEIEAQLLGLSLADKAEIIQSLTKNLSTSGRGITKTSGVCGGEACIAGTRIAVWLLVEAQQLGINEAQLLQDYPHITAADLVNAWAYADAYPEEITAAIRANNEVA
;
A
#
# COMPACT_ATOMS: atom_id res chain seq x y z
N MET A 1 7.00 11.23 25.47
CA MET A 1 6.44 9.94 25.92
C MET A 1 7.32 8.84 25.34
N THR A 2 7.87 7.98 26.18
CA THR A 2 8.76 6.89 25.76
C THR A 2 7.95 5.63 25.42
N ARG A 3 8.54 4.70 24.67
CA ARG A 3 7.91 3.40 24.37
C ARG A 3 7.47 2.67 25.64
N GLN A 4 8.32 2.67 26.67
CA GLN A 4 8.03 2.01 27.95
C GLN A 4 6.85 2.66 28.67
N GLU A 5 6.71 3.99 28.62
CA GLU A 5 5.57 4.69 29.19
C GLU A 5 4.26 4.33 28.48
N ILE A 6 4.30 4.16 27.15
CA ILE A 6 3.14 3.76 26.36
C ILE A 6 2.74 2.31 26.68
N GLU A 7 3.70 1.38 26.74
CA GLU A 7 3.44 -0.03 27.08
C GLU A 7 2.80 -0.18 28.48
N ALA A 8 3.30 0.56 29.47
CA ALA A 8 2.75 0.53 30.83
C ALA A 8 1.29 1.01 30.87
N GLN A 9 0.97 2.08 30.14
CA GLN A 9 -0.40 2.59 30.05
C GLN A 9 -1.32 1.63 29.32
N LEU A 10 -0.84 1.00 28.25
CA LEU A 10 -1.61 0.02 27.48
C LEU A 10 -1.92 -1.23 28.30
N LEU A 11 -1.00 -1.65 29.18
CA LEU A 11 -1.22 -2.80 30.05
C LEU A 11 -2.29 -2.54 31.12
N GLY A 12 -2.40 -1.30 31.61
CA GLY A 12 -3.37 -0.90 32.65
C GLY A 12 -4.81 -0.73 32.17
N LEU A 13 -5.08 -0.77 30.86
CA LEU A 13 -6.41 -0.61 30.29
C LEU A 13 -7.28 -1.86 30.40
N SER A 14 -8.59 -1.70 30.23
CA SER A 14 -9.51 -2.83 30.09
C SER A 14 -9.29 -3.56 28.75
N LEU A 15 -9.76 -4.80 28.65
CA LEU A 15 -9.70 -5.57 27.41
C LEU A 15 -10.48 -4.89 26.26
N ALA A 16 -11.59 -4.22 26.57
CA ALA A 16 -12.39 -3.49 25.59
C ALA A 16 -11.64 -2.26 25.05
N ASP A 17 -11.05 -1.46 25.94
CA ASP A 17 -10.29 -0.27 25.54
C ASP A 17 -9.04 -0.66 24.73
N LYS A 18 -8.37 -1.75 25.10
CA LYS A 18 -7.26 -2.30 24.30
C LYS A 18 -7.71 -2.68 22.90
N ALA A 19 -8.87 -3.32 22.76
CA ALA A 19 -9.42 -3.70 21.46
C ALA A 19 -9.77 -2.47 20.60
N GLU A 20 -10.42 -1.45 21.19
CA GLU A 20 -10.72 -0.19 20.48
C GLU A 20 -9.45 0.54 20.04
N ILE A 21 -8.44 0.62 20.90
CA ILE A 21 -7.16 1.26 20.56
C ILE A 21 -6.46 0.47 19.45
N ILE A 22 -6.42 -0.86 19.51
CA ILE A 22 -5.84 -1.68 18.45
C ILE A 22 -6.61 -1.46 17.14
N GLN A 23 -7.93 -1.41 17.16
CA GLN A 23 -8.74 -1.17 15.96
C GLN A 23 -8.48 0.24 15.37
N SER A 24 -8.43 1.26 16.22
CA SER A 24 -8.13 2.64 15.82
C SER A 24 -6.70 2.78 15.29
N LEU A 25 -5.72 2.18 15.98
CA LEU A 25 -4.34 2.14 15.54
C LEU A 25 -4.21 1.38 14.23
N THR A 26 -4.91 0.25 14.05
CA THR A 26 -4.87 -0.51 12.78
C THR A 26 -5.45 0.31 11.63
N LYS A 27 -6.58 1.01 11.85
CA LYS A 27 -7.17 1.93 10.86
C LYS A 27 -6.21 3.06 10.47
N ASN A 28 -5.40 3.54 11.42
CA ASN A 28 -4.38 4.55 11.16
C ASN A 28 -3.11 3.94 10.56
N LEU A 29 -2.68 2.76 11.00
CA LEU A 29 -1.45 2.06 10.60
C LEU A 29 -1.59 1.43 9.21
N SER A 30 -2.81 1.31 8.67
CA SER A 30 -3.02 1.13 7.22
C SER A 30 -2.34 2.22 6.37
N THR A 31 -1.78 3.27 6.98
CA THR A 31 -0.90 4.26 6.34
C THR A 31 0.61 4.00 6.51
N SER A 32 1.02 2.89 7.14
CA SER A 32 2.43 2.64 7.54
C SER A 32 3.22 1.69 6.64
N GLY A 33 2.58 1.02 5.67
CA GLY A 33 3.28 0.77 4.40
C GLY A 33 3.46 2.11 3.70
N ARG A 34 4.43 2.26 2.79
CA ARG A 34 4.49 3.48 1.97
C ARG A 34 3.12 3.59 1.30
N GLY A 35 2.36 4.64 1.63
CA GLY A 35 1.01 4.82 1.09
C GLY A 35 1.04 4.95 -0.43
N ILE A 36 -0.11 5.16 -1.06
CA ILE A 36 -0.14 5.45 -2.50
C ILE A 36 -0.09 6.97 -2.69
N THR A 37 0.85 7.44 -3.51
CA THR A 37 1.00 8.86 -3.85
C THR A 37 0.82 9.09 -5.34
N LYS A 38 0.17 10.20 -5.68
CA LYS A 38 0.08 10.73 -7.04
C LYS A 38 0.89 12.02 -7.11
N THR A 39 2.04 11.97 -7.77
CA THR A 39 2.93 13.12 -7.89
C THR A 39 3.01 13.53 -9.36
N SER A 40 2.63 14.77 -9.67
CA SER A 40 2.73 15.31 -11.02
C SER A 40 4.17 15.16 -11.55
N GLY A 41 4.31 14.57 -12.75
CA GLY A 41 5.61 14.28 -13.37
C GLY A 41 6.28 12.95 -12.95
N VAL A 42 5.74 12.23 -11.96
CA VAL A 42 6.13 10.84 -11.67
C VAL A 42 5.13 9.92 -12.34
N CYS A 43 5.59 9.07 -13.27
CA CYS A 43 4.72 8.18 -14.07
C CYS A 43 3.50 8.93 -14.63
N GLY A 44 3.69 10.14 -15.17
CA GLY A 44 2.58 10.94 -15.71
C GLY A 44 1.53 11.43 -14.69
N GLY A 45 1.76 11.29 -13.38
CA GLY A 45 0.78 11.58 -12.33
C GLY A 45 -0.01 10.36 -11.84
N GLU A 46 0.37 9.16 -12.27
CA GLU A 46 -0.23 7.89 -11.86
C GLU A 46 0.01 7.58 -10.37
N ALA A 47 -0.88 6.75 -9.83
CA ALA A 47 -0.76 6.20 -8.49
C ALA A 47 0.50 5.31 -8.38
N CYS A 48 1.43 5.68 -7.51
CA CYS A 48 2.67 4.95 -7.26
C CYS A 48 2.81 4.61 -5.77
N ILE A 49 3.50 3.52 -5.45
CA ILE A 49 3.97 3.25 -4.08
C ILE A 49 4.82 4.45 -3.65
N ALA A 50 4.49 5.07 -2.50
CA ALA A 50 5.13 6.31 -2.08
C ALA A 50 6.65 6.17 -1.99
N GLY A 51 7.37 7.22 -2.41
CA GLY A 51 8.83 7.20 -2.44
C GLY A 51 9.44 6.27 -3.49
N THR A 52 8.64 5.72 -4.41
CA THR A 52 9.10 4.92 -5.54
C THR A 52 8.53 5.45 -6.85
N ARG A 53 9.02 4.89 -7.97
CA ARG A 53 8.41 5.05 -9.30
C ARG A 53 7.70 3.76 -9.76
N ILE A 54 7.24 2.95 -8.81
CA ILE A 54 6.54 1.69 -9.09
C ILE A 54 5.05 1.98 -9.06
N ALA A 55 4.45 2.01 -10.25
CA ALA A 55 3.04 2.33 -10.42
C ALA A 55 2.14 1.17 -9.96
N VAL A 56 0.99 1.48 -9.38
CA VAL A 56 0.02 0.48 -8.91
C VAL A 56 -0.53 -0.33 -10.08
N TRP A 57 -0.81 0.31 -11.23
CA TRP A 57 -1.33 -0.38 -12.41
C TRP A 57 -0.37 -1.46 -12.92
N LEU A 58 0.94 -1.22 -12.85
CA LEU A 58 1.97 -2.16 -13.29
C LEU A 58 1.96 -3.41 -12.43
N LEU A 59 1.79 -3.27 -11.11
CA LEU A 59 1.71 -4.40 -10.19
C LEU A 59 0.44 -5.22 -10.45
N VAL A 60 -0.69 -4.54 -10.69
CA VAL A 60 -1.97 -5.18 -11.00
C VAL A 60 -1.89 -5.95 -12.32
N GLU A 61 -1.31 -5.36 -13.36
CA GLU A 61 -1.12 -6.04 -14.64
C GLU A 61 -0.19 -7.25 -14.52
N ALA A 62 0.94 -7.12 -13.81
CA ALA A 62 1.84 -8.24 -13.57
C ALA A 62 1.11 -9.40 -12.87
N GLN A 63 0.25 -9.11 -11.89
CA GLN A 63 -0.59 -10.12 -11.26
C GLN A 63 -1.59 -10.76 -12.23
N GLN A 64 -2.21 -9.98 -13.12
CA GLN A 64 -3.10 -10.49 -14.19
C GLN A 64 -2.37 -11.40 -15.18
N LEU A 65 -1.07 -11.15 -15.40
CA LEU A 65 -0.19 -11.99 -16.22
C LEU A 65 0.36 -13.22 -15.47
N GLY A 66 -0.03 -13.41 -14.20
CA GLY A 66 0.34 -14.58 -13.40
C GLY A 66 1.63 -14.44 -12.58
N ILE A 67 2.19 -13.23 -12.47
CA ILE A 67 3.32 -12.96 -11.57
C ILE A 67 2.80 -12.93 -10.12
N ASN A 68 3.40 -13.74 -9.26
CA ASN A 68 3.01 -13.80 -7.85
C ASN A 68 3.77 -12.76 -7.00
N GLU A 69 3.27 -12.50 -5.79
CA GLU A 69 3.84 -11.49 -4.88
C GLU A 69 5.29 -11.76 -4.49
N ALA A 70 5.68 -13.04 -4.34
CA ALA A 70 7.05 -13.39 -4.01
C ALA A 70 8.00 -12.98 -5.15
N GLN A 71 7.58 -13.16 -6.40
CA GLN A 71 8.34 -12.70 -7.56
C GLN A 71 8.37 -11.16 -7.63
N LEU A 72 7.24 -10.48 -7.41
CA LEU A 72 7.21 -9.01 -7.37
C LEU A 72 8.17 -8.43 -6.32
N LEU A 73 8.26 -9.05 -5.14
CA LEU A 73 9.20 -8.63 -4.09
C LEU A 73 10.67 -8.94 -4.43
N GLN A 74 10.92 -9.94 -5.27
CA GLN A 74 12.26 -10.21 -5.82
C GLN A 74 12.64 -9.20 -6.90
N ASP A 75 11.71 -8.88 -7.80
CA ASP A 75 11.93 -7.96 -8.92
C ASP A 75 12.04 -6.51 -8.43
N TYR A 76 11.32 -6.17 -7.35
CA TYR A 76 11.32 -4.86 -6.72
C TYR A 76 11.77 -4.94 -5.26
N PRO A 77 13.07 -5.16 -4.97
CA PRO A 77 13.58 -5.36 -3.61
C PRO A 77 13.43 -4.12 -2.69
N HIS A 78 13.00 -2.99 -3.24
CA HIS A 78 12.77 -1.73 -2.52
C HIS A 78 11.34 -1.54 -2.01
N ILE A 79 10.42 -2.45 -2.36
CA ILE A 79 9.05 -2.47 -1.83
C ILE A 79 8.90 -3.64 -0.85
N THR A 80 7.95 -3.50 0.05
CA THR A 80 7.63 -4.47 1.10
C THR A 80 6.29 -5.14 0.83
N ALA A 81 6.00 -6.24 1.52
CA ALA A 81 4.69 -6.86 1.46
C ALA A 81 3.56 -5.89 1.88
N ALA A 82 3.82 -4.98 2.82
CA ALA A 82 2.87 -3.94 3.20
C ALA A 82 2.58 -2.96 2.06
N ASP A 83 3.57 -2.68 1.21
CA ASP A 83 3.38 -1.82 0.04
C ASP A 83 2.51 -2.52 -1.03
N LEU A 84 2.63 -3.83 -1.19
CA LEU A 84 1.74 -4.62 -2.06
C LEU A 84 0.30 -4.60 -1.51
N VAL A 85 0.11 -4.81 -0.22
CA VAL A 85 -1.22 -4.70 0.42
C VAL A 85 -1.84 -3.32 0.16
N ASN A 86 -1.07 -2.25 0.28
CA ASN A 86 -1.53 -0.89 -0.03
C ASN A 86 -1.88 -0.71 -1.51
N ALA A 87 -1.08 -1.28 -2.42
CA ALA A 87 -1.33 -1.22 -3.87
C ALA A 87 -2.64 -1.94 -4.23
N TRP A 88 -2.89 -3.12 -3.67
CA TRP A 88 -4.14 -3.88 -3.89
C TRP A 88 -5.35 -3.16 -3.30
N ALA A 89 -5.24 -2.65 -2.07
CA ALA A 89 -6.31 -1.87 -1.46
C ALA A 89 -6.66 -0.62 -2.29
N TYR A 90 -5.67 0.04 -2.89
CA TYR A 90 -5.90 1.14 -3.82
C TYR A 90 -6.58 0.67 -5.11
N ALA A 91 -6.11 -0.42 -5.71
CA ALA A 91 -6.70 -0.96 -6.94
C ALA A 91 -8.17 -1.37 -6.75
N ASP A 92 -8.51 -1.98 -5.61
CA ASP A 92 -9.89 -2.33 -5.26
C ASP A 92 -10.78 -1.11 -5.05
N ALA A 93 -10.22 -0.02 -4.50
CA ALA A 93 -10.94 1.24 -4.30
C ALA A 93 -11.13 2.04 -5.60
N TYR A 94 -10.23 1.88 -6.58
CA TYR A 94 -10.19 2.65 -7.82
C TYR A 94 -10.01 1.78 -9.08
N PRO A 95 -10.90 0.79 -9.33
CA PRO A 95 -10.72 -0.19 -10.41
C PRO A 95 -10.77 0.43 -11.81
N GLU A 96 -11.59 1.46 -12.02
CA GLU A 96 -11.69 2.17 -13.31
C GLU A 96 -10.40 2.94 -13.64
N GLU A 97 -9.79 3.58 -12.64
CA GLU A 97 -8.51 4.30 -12.79
C GLU A 97 -7.41 3.32 -13.21
N ILE A 98 -7.30 2.18 -12.52
CA ILE A 98 -6.28 1.17 -12.81
C ILE A 98 -6.51 0.56 -14.20
N THR A 99 -7.74 0.19 -14.54
CA THR A 99 -8.05 -0.38 -15.87
C THR A 99 -7.71 0.61 -16.99
N ALA A 100 -8.03 1.89 -16.81
CA ALA A 100 -7.68 2.93 -17.77
C ALA A 100 -6.16 3.10 -17.91
N ALA A 101 -5.42 3.08 -16.79
CA ALA A 101 -3.96 3.18 -16.81
C ALA A 101 -3.30 1.97 -17.50
N ILE A 102 -3.76 0.75 -17.23
CA ILE A 102 -3.29 -0.47 -17.92
C ILE A 102 -3.52 -0.34 -19.43
N ARG A 103 -4.74 0.04 -19.85
CA ARG A 103 -5.06 0.21 -21.26
C ARG A 103 -4.16 1.26 -21.93
N ALA A 104 -4.05 2.44 -21.31
CA ALA A 104 -3.27 3.54 -21.86
C ALA A 104 -1.79 3.18 -22.02
N ASN A 105 -1.21 2.44 -21.07
CA ASN A 105 0.19 2.03 -21.15
C ASN A 105 0.42 0.89 -22.17
N ASN A 106 -0.56 0.00 -22.36
CA ASN A 106 -0.50 -1.05 -23.39
C ASN A 106 -0.70 -0.52 -24.82
N GLU A 107 -1.41 0.58 -25.01
CA GLU A 107 -1.60 1.21 -26.33
C GLU A 107 -0.37 2.00 -26.81
N VAL A 108 0.56 2.31 -25.90
CA VAL A 108 1.77 3.10 -26.17
C VAL A 108 3.02 2.21 -26.40
N ALA A 109 2.94 0.91 -26.09
CA ALA A 109 3.99 -0.08 -26.27
C ALA A 109 3.98 -0.72 -27.68
#